data_AF-A0A2J4P2J3-F1
#
_entry.id   AF-A0A2J4P2J3-F1
#
_cell.length_a   1.000
_cell.length_b   1.000
_cell.length_c   1.000
_cell.angle_alpha   90.00
_cell.angle_beta   90.00
_cell.angle_gamma   90.00
#
_symmetry.space_group_name_H-M   'P 1'
#
loop_
_entity.id
_entity.type
_entity.pdbx_description
1 polymer ?
#
loop_
_entity_poly.entity_id
_entity_poly.type
_entity_poly.pdbx_seq_one_letter_code
_entity_poly.pdbx_strand_id
1 'polypeptide(L)'
;MQIAKVLNNNVVVVVDEQQREQVVMGRGLAFQKRVGDSLDESKIEKVFALQSDELVGRLGELLSQIPLEVMTTCDRIIDLARGRLGKLQDSLYITLT
;
A
#
# COMPACT_ATOMS: atom_id res chain seq x y z
N MET A 1 8.73 -0.64 12.83
CA MET A 1 8.24 0.54 12.07
C MET A 1 7.09 1.22 12.80
N GLN A 2 7.07 2.55 12.87
CA GLN A 2 5.97 3.32 13.51
C GLN A 2 5.06 3.95 12.45
N ILE A 3 3.76 3.96 12.71
CA ILE A 3 2.76 4.58 11.82
C ILE A 3 2.90 6.10 11.89
N ALA A 4 3.28 6.72 10.78
CA ALA A 4 3.25 8.16 10.60
C ALA A 4 1.87 8.65 10.16
N LYS A 5 1.16 7.86 9.34
CA LYS A 5 -0.20 8.16 8.87
C LYS A 5 -0.99 6.90 8.61
N VAL A 6 -2.26 6.87 9.03
CA VAL A 6 -3.19 5.80 8.63
C VAL A 6 -3.96 6.29 7.40
N LEU A 7 -3.88 5.55 6.29
CA LEU A 7 -4.61 5.90 5.06
C LEU A 7 -5.94 5.13 5.01
N ASN A 8 -5.93 3.85 5.33
CA ASN A 8 -7.14 3.02 5.52
C ASN A 8 -6.79 1.80 6.40
N ASN A 9 -7.74 0.88 6.62
CA ASN A 9 -7.55 -0.32 7.46
C ASN A 9 -6.42 -1.27 7.01
N ASN A 10 -5.95 -1.15 5.76
CA ASN A 10 -4.94 -2.03 5.17
C ASN A 10 -3.66 -1.28 4.77
N VAL A 11 -3.66 0.05 4.77
CA VAL A 11 -2.58 0.87 4.23
C VAL A 11 -2.21 1.97 5.20
N VAL A 12 -0.92 2.08 5.46
CA VAL A 12 -0.32 3.08 6.35
C VAL A 12 0.95 3.65 5.73
N VAL A 13 1.27 4.88 6.10
CA VAL A 13 2.60 5.45 5.90
C VAL A 13 3.38 5.24 7.18
N VAL A 14 4.60 4.73 7.07
CA VAL A 14 5.56 4.60 8.16
C VAL A 14 6.80 5.40 7.85
N VAL A 15 7.53 5.76 8.89
CA VAL A 15 8.87 6.31 8.78
C VAL A 15 9.85 5.19 9.15
N ASP A 16 10.81 4.92 8.28
CA ASP A 16 11.88 3.95 8.55
C ASP A 16 12.97 4.53 9.46
N GLU A 17 13.93 3.71 9.87
CA GLU A 17 15.04 4.14 10.75
C GLU A 17 15.91 5.24 10.12
N GLN A 18 15.84 5.44 8.80
CA GLN A 18 16.58 6.43 8.03
C GLN A 18 15.75 7.70 7.77
N GLN A 19 14.62 7.87 8.47
CA GLN A 19 13.69 9.00 8.33
C GLN A 19 13.03 9.11 6.94
N ARG A 20 12.89 7.99 6.22
CA ARG A 20 12.21 7.97 4.93
C ARG A 20 10.80 7.46 5.07
N GLU A 21 9.87 8.11 4.39
CA GLU A 21 8.49 7.66 4.32
C GLU A 21 8.36 6.42 3.43
N GLN A 22 7.62 5.43 3.92
CA GLN A 22 7.32 4.20 3.20
C GLN A 22 5.83 3.90 3.31
N VAL A 23 5.21 3.47 2.22
CA VAL A 23 3.82 3.00 2.23
C VAL A 23 3.82 1.50 2.48
N VAL A 24 3.15 1.08 3.54
CA VAL A 24 3.06 -0.32 3.95
C VAL A 24 1.62 -0.79 3.78
N MET A 25 1.45 -1.93 3.13
CA MET A 25 0.15 -2.54 2.84
C MET A 25 0.06 -3.94 3.42
N GLY A 26 -1.12 -4.30 3.89
CA GLY A 26 -1.41 -5.63 4.38
C GLY A 26 -2.82 -5.76 4.92
N ARG A 27 -3.42 -6.95 4.84
CA ARG A 27 -4.82 -7.15 5.23
C ARG A 27 -5.04 -6.89 6.73
N GLY A 28 -5.85 -5.87 7.04
CA GLY A 28 -6.17 -5.46 8.41
C GLY A 28 -4.97 -4.90 9.18
N LEU A 29 -3.92 -4.48 8.48
CA LEU A 29 -2.67 -3.97 9.06
C LEU A 29 -2.90 -2.75 9.97
N ALA A 30 -3.81 -1.86 9.56
CA ALA A 30 -4.16 -0.64 10.28
C ALA A 30 -5.48 -0.74 11.06
N PHE A 31 -6.12 -1.92 11.08
CA PHE A 31 -7.39 -2.08 11.77
C PHE A 31 -7.22 -1.81 13.28
N GLN A 32 -7.93 -0.81 13.78
CA GLN A 32 -7.83 -0.30 15.16
C GLN A 32 -6.46 0.28 15.55
N LYS A 33 -5.61 0.62 14.56
CA LYS A 33 -4.33 1.29 14.79
C LYS A 33 -4.45 2.80 14.63
N ARG A 34 -3.55 3.54 15.29
CA ARG A 34 -3.45 5.00 15.25
C ARG A 34 -2.03 5.43 14.92
N VAL A 35 -1.87 6.71 14.57
CA VAL A 35 -0.55 7.34 14.41
C VAL A 35 0.26 7.17 15.69
N GLY A 36 1.52 6.77 15.55
CA GLY A 36 2.43 6.43 16.65
C GLY A 36 2.41 4.95 17.06
N ASP A 37 1.40 4.18 16.66
CA ASP A 37 1.39 2.74 16.96
C ASP A 37 2.46 2.00 16.15
N SER A 38 2.96 0.90 16.73
CA SER A 38 3.81 -0.03 16.01
C SER A 38 2.98 -0.99 15.14
N LEU A 39 3.51 -1.27 13.95
CA LEU A 39 2.96 -2.27 13.04
C LEU A 39 3.37 -3.69 13.43
N ASP A 40 2.45 -4.60 13.18
CA ASP A 40 2.71 -6.04 13.21
C ASP A 40 3.32 -6.45 11.87
N GLU A 41 4.62 -6.76 11.88
CA GLU A 41 5.36 -7.10 10.66
C GLU A 41 4.82 -8.37 9.98
N SER A 42 4.15 -9.26 10.72
CA SER A 42 3.55 -10.48 10.14
C SER A 42 2.35 -10.18 9.22
N LYS A 43 1.74 -9.01 9.37
CA LYS A 43 0.62 -8.57 8.52
C LYS A 43 1.08 -7.77 7.32
N ILE A 44 2.38 -7.49 7.19
CA ILE A 44 2.91 -6.73 6.06
C ILE A 44 2.97 -7.64 4.83
N GLU A 45 2.25 -7.25 3.79
CA GLU A 45 2.25 -7.96 2.51
C GLU A 45 3.14 -7.25 1.50
N LYS A 46 3.15 -5.91 1.51
CA LYS A 46 4.01 -5.10 0.62
C LYS A 46 4.52 -3.85 1.32
N VAL A 47 5.76 -3.50 1.00
CA VAL A 47 6.41 -2.24 1.40
C VAL A 47 6.82 -1.51 0.12
N PHE A 48 6.36 -0.28 -0.05
CA PHE A 48 6.76 0.62 -1.11
C PHE A 48 7.67 1.70 -0.50
N ALA A 49 8.97 1.53 -0.69
CA ALA A 49 9.96 2.57 -0.42
C ALA A 49 10.11 3.43 -1.67
N LEU A 50 9.56 4.63 -1.65
CA LEU A 50 9.62 5.57 -2.76
C LEU A 50 10.75 6.57 -2.49
N GLN A 51 11.62 6.81 -3.48
CA GLN A 51 12.80 7.69 -3.34
C GLN A 51 12.46 9.19 -3.33
N SER A 52 11.18 9.57 -3.34
CA SER A 52 10.69 10.94 -3.43
C SER A 52 9.34 11.09 -2.71
N ASP A 53 9.32 11.87 -1.63
CA ASP A 53 8.14 12.12 -0.78
C ASP A 53 6.98 12.77 -1.56
N GLU A 54 7.28 13.58 -2.59
CA GLU A 54 6.26 14.22 -3.44
C GLU A 54 5.50 13.20 -4.31
N LEU A 55 6.19 12.18 -4.82
CA LEU A 55 5.57 11.10 -5.57
C LEU A 55 4.70 10.21 -4.68
N VAL A 56 5.09 10.01 -3.41
CA VAL A 56 4.25 9.29 -2.42
C VAL A 56 2.95 10.04 -2.16
N GLY A 57 3.04 11.36 -1.93
CA GLY A 57 1.89 12.21 -1.67
C GLY A 57 0.88 12.17 -2.82
N ARG A 58 1.33 12.41 -4.05
CA ARG A 58 0.45 12.38 -5.24
C ARG A 58 -0.16 11.02 -5.51
N LEU A 59 0.61 9.94 -5.37
CA LEU A 59 0.09 8.59 -5.55
C LEU A 59 -0.95 8.25 -4.47
N GLY A 60 -0.70 8.65 -3.21
CA GLY A 60 -1.64 8.48 -2.11
C GLY A 60 -2.96 9.24 -2.34
N GLU A 61 -2.91 10.46 -2.87
CA GLU A 61 -4.10 11.23 -3.23
C GLU A 61 -4.90 10.56 -4.35
N LEU A 62 -4.25 10.12 -5.43
CA LEU A 62 -4.92 9.42 -6.54
C LEU A 62 -5.61 8.14 -6.06
N LEU A 63 -4.92 7.35 -5.23
CA LEU A 63 -5.48 6.11 -4.66
C LEU A 63 -6.63 6.39 -3.68
N SER A 64 -6.64 7.53 -2.98
CA SER A 64 -7.73 7.90 -2.07
C SER A 64 -9.04 8.22 -2.77
N GLN A 65 -8.99 8.54 -4.07
CA GLN A 65 -10.17 8.83 -4.89
C GLN A 65 -10.78 7.57 -5.51
N ILE A 66 -10.06 6.44 -5.49
CA ILE A 66 -10.51 5.19 -6.08
C ILE A 66 -11.42 4.45 -5.08
N PRO A 67 -12.68 4.14 -5.46
CA PRO A 67 -13.56 3.35 -4.62
C PRO A 67 -12.96 1.97 -4.32
N LEU A 68 -13.18 1.48 -3.10
CA LEU A 68 -12.61 0.20 -2.65
C LEU A 68 -13.05 -0.98 -3.54
N GLU A 69 -14.26 -0.91 -4.08
CA GLU A 69 -14.82 -1.91 -5.00
C GLU A 69 -14.01 -2.01 -6.29
N VAL A 70 -13.49 -0.88 -6.80
CA VAL A 70 -12.64 -0.85 -7.99
C VAL A 70 -11.30 -1.48 -7.68
N MET A 71 -10.68 -1.10 -6.56
CA MET A 71 -9.37 -1.60 -6.16
C MET A 71 -9.38 -3.12 -5.91
N THR A 72 -10.41 -3.61 -5.22
CA THR A 72 -10.61 -5.06 -5.00
C THR A 72 -10.91 -5.82 -6.29
N THR A 73 -11.58 -5.19 -7.26
CA THR A 73 -11.82 -5.80 -8.58
C THR A 73 -10.52 -5.90 -9.38
N CYS A 74 -9.73 -4.83 -9.43
CA CYS A 74 -8.43 -4.82 -10.11
C CYS A 74 -7.48 -5.87 -9.52
N ASP A 75 -7.45 -6.04 -8.20
CA ASP A 75 -6.65 -7.09 -7.55
C ASP A 75 -7.02 -8.50 -8.07
N ARG A 76 -8.31 -8.81 -8.16
CA ARG A 76 -8.79 -10.11 -8.67
C ARG A 76 -8.40 -10.32 -10.14
N ILE A 77 -8.40 -9.26 -10.94
CA ILE A 77 -7.96 -9.31 -12.35
C ILE A 77 -6.46 -9.59 -12.42
N ILE A 78 -5.66 -8.88 -11.62
CA ILE A 78 -4.20 -9.05 -11.60
C ILE A 78 -3.82 -10.45 -11.12
N ASP A 79 -4.49 -10.99 -10.10
CA ASP A 79 -4.23 -12.34 -9.60
C ASP A 79 -4.60 -13.41 -10.62
N LEU A 80 -5.74 -13.24 -11.31
CA LEU A 80 -6.11 -14.12 -12.42
C LEU A 80 -5.07 -14.08 -13.53
N ALA A 81 -4.57 -12.88 -13.87
CA ALA A 81 -3.56 -12.70 -14.90
C ALA A 81 -2.22 -13.34 -14.49
N ARG A 82 -1.77 -13.18 -13.24
CA ARG A 82 -0.56 -13.86 -12.74
C ARG A 82 -0.68 -15.37 -12.82
N GLY A 83 -1.84 -15.92 -12.43
CA GLY A 83 -2.09 -17.35 -12.49
C GLY A 83 -1.99 -17.93 -13.91
N ARG A 84 -2.24 -17.12 -14.95
CA ARG A 84 -2.23 -17.55 -16.36
C ARG A 84 -0.95 -17.18 -17.11
N LEU A 85 -0.37 -16.02 -16.81
CA LEU A 85 0.72 -15.40 -17.58
C LEU A 85 2.06 -15.44 -16.84
N GLY A 86 2.07 -15.85 -15.57
CA GLY A 86 3.28 -15.87 -14.75
C GLY A 86 3.64 -14.49 -14.20
N LYS A 87 4.94 -14.17 -14.16
CA LYS A 87 5.44 -12.94 -13.52
C LYS A 87 5.02 -11.70 -14.31
N LEU A 88 4.29 -10.80 -13.67
CA LEU A 88 3.89 -9.50 -14.21
C LEU A 88 4.73 -8.37 -13.59
N GLN A 89 4.80 -7.23 -14.28
CA GLN A 89 5.47 -6.03 -13.77
C GLN A 89 4.64 -5.36 -12.67
N ASP A 90 5.30 -4.86 -11.62
CA ASP A 90 4.61 -4.23 -10.47
C ASP A 90 3.94 -2.90 -10.83
N SER A 91 4.38 -2.23 -11.90
CA SER A 91 3.75 -1.03 -12.46
C SER A 91 2.29 -1.25 -12.88
N LEU A 92 1.87 -2.50 -13.06
CA LEU A 92 0.50 -2.86 -13.41
C LEU A 92 -0.50 -2.39 -12.35
N TYR A 93 -0.13 -2.40 -11.07
CA TYR A 93 -0.99 -1.92 -9.99
C TYR A 93 -1.31 -0.45 -10.10
N ILE A 94 -0.34 0.36 -10.53
CA ILE A 94 -0.52 1.81 -10.71
C ILE A 94 -1.26 2.13 -12.01
N THR A 95 -1.08 1.30 -13.03
CA THR A 95 -1.63 1.57 -14.38
C THR A 95 -3.07 1.07 -14.53
N LEU A 96 -3.44 0.01 -13.82
CA LEU A 96 -4.74 -0.65 -13.94
C LEU A 96 -5.72 -0.26 -12.82
N THR A 97 -5.21 0.14 -11.65
CA THR A 97 -6.02 0.55 -10.49
C THR A 97 -6.24 2.05 -10.53
#